data_AF-A0A3B0VJG4-F1
#
_entry.id   AF-A0A3B0VJG4-F1
#
_cell.length_a   1.000
_cell.length_b   1.000
_cell.length_c   1.000
_cell.angle_alpha   90.00
_cell.angle_beta   90.00
_cell.angle_gamma   90.00
#
_symmetry.space_group_name_H-M   'P 1'
#
loop_
_entity.id
_entity.type
_entity.pdbx_description
1 polymer ?
#
loop_
_entity_poly.entity_id
_entity_poly.type
_entity_poly.pdbx_seq_one_letter_code
_entity_poly.pdbx_strand_id
1 'polypeptide(L)'
;MKLFTVKEMIAAEKTADSHGTTYAQMMETAGHGLAQAIIDRYPVENTNMLLLIGPGNNGGDGLVAGRYLAEAGANVAFYLFKPRDPASDPNYAKIQQMGLFIVEASHDQRFRVLRTRLKITDILIDGLLGTGVTRPITNNLAK
;
A
#
# COMPACT_ATOMS: atom_id res chain seq x y z
N MET A 1 -24.00 -6.90 -6.95
CA MET A 1 -22.70 -6.99 -6.25
C MET A 1 -22.70 -8.27 -5.43
N LYS A 2 -21.72 -9.17 -5.62
CA LYS A 2 -21.55 -10.35 -4.74
C LYS A 2 -20.60 -9.98 -3.61
N LEU A 3 -20.94 -10.35 -2.38
CA LEU A 3 -20.09 -10.17 -1.21
C LEU A 3 -19.41 -11.51 -0.91
N PHE A 4 -18.10 -11.47 -0.64
CA PHE A 4 -17.31 -12.64 -0.32
C PHE A 4 -16.85 -12.57 1.13
N THR A 5 -16.87 -13.72 1.81
CA THR A 5 -16.16 -13.93 3.07
C THR A 5 -14.65 -13.99 2.81
N VAL A 6 -13.86 -13.78 3.85
CA VAL A 6 -12.39 -13.91 3.79
C VAL A 6 -11.97 -15.27 3.22
N LYS A 7 -12.64 -16.36 3.64
CA LYS A 7 -12.34 -17.71 3.16
C LYS A 7 -12.60 -17.86 1.67
N GLU A 8 -13.71 -17.30 1.18
CA GLU A 8 -14.04 -17.34 -0.24
C GLU A 8 -13.08 -16.50 -1.07
N MET A 9 -12.65 -15.33 -0.57
CA MET A 9 -11.65 -14.50 -1.25
C MET A 9 -10.31 -15.24 -1.40
N ILE A 10 -9.81 -15.86 -0.33
CA ILE A 10 -8.57 -16.66 -0.37
C ILE A 10 -8.71 -17.84 -1.34
N ALA A 11 -9.86 -18.52 -1.34
CA ALA A 11 -10.11 -19.62 -2.27
C ALA A 11 -10.14 -19.15 -3.73
N ALA A 12 -10.72 -17.98 -4.00
CA ALA A 12 -10.76 -17.38 -5.32
C ALA A 12 -9.35 -17.01 -5.80
N GLU A 13 -8.55 -16.35 -4.97
CA GLU A 13 -7.16 -16.00 -5.28
C GLU A 13 -6.31 -17.24 -5.59
N LYS A 14 -6.42 -18.28 -4.75
CA LYS A 14 -5.71 -19.55 -4.98
C LYS A 14 -6.13 -20.21 -6.29
N THR A 15 -7.42 -20.14 -6.64
CA THR A 15 -7.93 -20.66 -7.90
C THR A 15 -7.41 -19.85 -9.08
N ALA A 16 -7.37 -18.52 -8.98
CA ALA A 16 -6.83 -17.66 -10.03
C ALA A 16 -5.35 -17.95 -10.30
N ASP A 17 -4.55 -18.10 -9.24
CA ASP A 17 -3.13 -18.44 -9.32
C ASP A 17 -2.90 -19.81 -10.00
N SER A 18 -3.69 -20.83 -9.63
CA SER A 18 -3.60 -22.15 -10.25
C SER A 18 -4.02 -22.17 -11.74
N HIS A 19 -4.70 -21.13 -12.21
CA HIS A 19 -5.13 -20.97 -13.61
C HIS A 19 -4.26 -19.96 -14.38
N GLY A 20 -3.12 -19.53 -13.81
CA GLY A 20 -2.11 -18.72 -14.48
C GLY A 20 -2.16 -17.22 -14.19
N THR A 21 -3.11 -16.75 -13.38
CA THR A 21 -3.11 -15.36 -12.90
C THR A 21 -2.35 -15.28 -11.59
N THR A 22 -1.06 -15.01 -11.67
CA THR A 22 -0.15 -15.00 -10.52
C THR A 22 -0.58 -13.99 -9.45
N TYR A 23 -0.23 -14.23 -8.19
CA TYR A 23 -0.40 -13.23 -7.11
C TYR A 23 0.21 -11.87 -7.44
N ALA A 24 1.36 -11.84 -8.14
CA ALA A 24 1.98 -10.59 -8.56
C ALA A 24 1.08 -9.82 -9.56
N GLN A 25 0.47 -10.51 -10.52
CA GLN A 25 -0.48 -9.89 -11.46
C GLN A 25 -1.76 -9.44 -10.76
N MET A 26 -2.27 -10.22 -9.80
CA MET A 26 -3.44 -9.83 -9.01
C MET A 26 -3.18 -8.56 -8.20
N MET A 27 -2.02 -8.48 -7.53
CA MET A 27 -1.58 -7.31 -6.77
C MET A 27 -1.38 -6.09 -7.68
N GLU A 28 -0.72 -6.26 -8.84
CA GLU A 28 -0.55 -5.21 -9.83
C GLU A 28 -1.92 -4.66 -10.29
N THR A 29 -2.88 -5.56 -10.56
CA THR A 29 -4.25 -5.21 -10.95
C THR A 29 -4.98 -4.46 -9.84
N ALA A 30 -4.90 -4.95 -8.60
CA ALA A 30 -5.58 -4.35 -7.45
C ALA A 30 -5.04 -2.94 -7.14
N GLY A 31 -3.71 -2.79 -7.05
CA GLY A 31 -3.07 -1.50 -6.80
C GLY A 31 -3.29 -0.50 -7.93
N HIS A 32 -3.21 -0.94 -9.20
CA HIS A 32 -3.55 -0.09 -10.34
C HIS A 32 -5.03 0.36 -10.30
N GLY A 33 -5.95 -0.56 -9.98
CA GLY A 33 -7.36 -0.23 -9.82
C GLY A 33 -7.62 0.81 -8.72
N LEU A 34 -6.89 0.72 -7.59
CA LEU A 34 -6.95 1.73 -6.53
C LEU A 34 -6.42 3.09 -7.01
N ALA A 35 -5.27 3.12 -7.70
CA ALA A 35 -4.72 4.34 -8.26
C ALA A 35 -5.69 5.00 -9.24
N GLN A 36 -6.25 4.23 -10.18
CA GLN A 36 -7.24 4.73 -11.13
C GLN A 36 -8.48 5.28 -10.43
N ALA A 37 -8.97 4.58 -9.40
CA ALA A 37 -10.11 5.05 -8.63
C ALA A 37 -9.85 6.40 -7.95
N ILE A 38 -8.63 6.67 -7.51
CA ILE A 38 -8.23 7.96 -6.94
C ILE A 38 -8.11 9.02 -8.05
N ILE A 39 -7.43 8.69 -9.15
CA ILE A 39 -7.24 9.58 -10.32
C ILE A 39 -8.60 10.06 -10.88
N ASP A 40 -9.59 9.17 -10.95
CA ASP A 40 -10.92 9.50 -11.48
C ASP A 40 -11.74 10.41 -10.55
N ARG A 41 -11.38 10.48 -9.26
CA ARG A 41 -12.19 11.16 -8.22
C ARG A 41 -11.56 12.44 -7.71
N TYR A 42 -10.24 12.58 -7.79
CA TYR A 42 -9.50 13.66 -7.17
C TYR A 42 -8.45 14.23 -8.11
N PRO A 43 -8.10 15.52 -8.01
CA PRO A 43 -6.90 16.02 -8.65
C PRO A 43 -5.68 15.28 -8.11
N VAL A 44 -4.76 14.90 -9.00
CA VAL A 44 -3.58 14.09 -8.65
C VAL A 44 -2.29 14.89 -8.78
N GLU A 45 -2.15 15.66 -9.86
CA GLU A 45 -0.95 16.46 -10.09
C GLU A 45 -0.67 17.38 -8.90
N ASN A 46 0.55 17.34 -8.39
CA ASN A 46 1.03 18.10 -7.22
C ASN A 46 0.31 17.82 -5.89
N THR A 47 -0.59 16.84 -5.83
CA THR A 47 -1.32 16.49 -4.59
C THR A 47 -0.43 15.67 -3.67
N ASN A 48 -0.35 16.03 -2.39
CA ASN A 48 0.47 15.33 -1.42
C ASN A 48 -0.25 14.09 -0.91
N MET A 49 0.33 12.92 -1.18
CA MET A 49 -0.25 11.64 -0.77
C MET A 49 0.68 10.91 0.18
N LEU A 50 0.10 10.33 1.23
CA LEU A 50 0.80 9.48 2.19
C LEU A 50 0.19 8.09 2.16
N LEU A 51 1.02 7.08 1.90
CA LEU A 51 0.61 5.69 1.95
C LEU A 51 1.18 5.03 3.20
N LEU A 52 0.28 4.49 4.03
CA LEU A 52 0.66 3.68 5.19
C LEU A 52 0.79 2.23 4.74
N ILE A 53 2.01 1.69 4.77
CA ILE A 53 2.33 0.39 4.18
C ILE A 53 2.51 -0.66 5.27
N GLY A 54 1.62 -1.66 5.25
CA GLY A 54 1.73 -2.85 6.07
C GLY A 54 2.73 -3.87 5.53
N PRO A 55 3.08 -4.91 6.31
CA PRO A 55 3.99 -5.96 5.86
C PRO A 55 3.36 -6.94 4.86
N GLY A 56 2.03 -7.11 4.86
CA GLY A 56 1.32 -8.11 4.05
C GLY A 56 0.90 -7.62 2.66
N ASN A 57 0.03 -8.40 1.99
CA ASN A 57 -0.43 -8.14 0.63
C ASN A 57 -1.09 -6.76 0.45
N ASN A 58 -1.90 -6.31 1.41
CA ASN A 58 -2.50 -4.96 1.36
C ASN A 58 -1.45 -3.84 1.29
N GLY A 59 -0.30 -4.05 1.95
CA GLY A 59 0.84 -3.15 1.82
C GLY A 59 1.46 -3.20 0.43
N GLY A 60 1.53 -4.39 -0.18
CA GLY A 60 1.94 -4.57 -1.57
C GLY A 60 1.03 -3.86 -2.57
N ASP A 61 -0.29 -3.99 -2.41
CA ASP A 61 -1.29 -3.26 -3.21
C ASP A 61 -1.10 -1.74 -3.06
N GLY A 62 -0.83 -1.28 -1.84
CA GLY A 62 -0.48 0.12 -1.55
C GLY A 62 0.80 0.59 -2.26
N LEU A 63 1.86 -0.22 -2.28
CA LEU A 63 3.09 0.12 -3.02
C LEU A 63 2.81 0.28 -4.52
N VAL A 64 2.04 -0.65 -5.11
CA VAL A 64 1.64 -0.57 -6.53
C VAL A 64 0.82 0.71 -6.77
N ALA A 65 -0.19 0.98 -5.94
CA ALA A 65 -1.03 2.17 -6.09
C ALA A 65 -0.19 3.45 -6.01
N GLY A 66 0.69 3.56 -5.01
CA GLY A 66 1.56 4.72 -4.83
C GLY A 66 2.51 4.94 -6.00
N ARG A 67 3.03 3.87 -6.63
CA ARG A 67 3.84 3.99 -7.85
C ARG A 67 3.06 4.64 -8.99
N TYR A 68 1.86 4.13 -9.29
CA TYR A 68 1.02 4.68 -10.35
C TYR A 68 0.57 6.12 -10.06
N LEU A 69 0.28 6.45 -8.80
CA LEU A 69 -0.05 7.81 -8.40
C LEU A 69 1.14 8.78 -8.57
N ALA A 70 2.36 8.32 -8.27
CA ALA A 70 3.57 9.09 -8.51
C ALA A 70 3.82 9.30 -10.02
N GLU A 71 3.63 8.25 -10.82
CA GLU A 71 3.70 8.32 -12.30
C GLU A 71 2.63 9.30 -12.87
N ALA A 72 1.48 9.43 -12.22
CA ALA A 72 0.43 10.38 -12.55
C ALA A 72 0.64 11.81 -12.00
N GLY A 73 1.80 12.09 -11.38
CA GLY A 73 2.20 13.43 -10.95
C GLY A 73 1.89 13.78 -9.49
N ALA A 74 1.46 12.83 -8.65
CA ALA A 74 1.30 13.06 -7.23
C ALA A 74 2.63 13.14 -6.47
N ASN A 75 2.65 13.92 -5.39
CA ASN A 75 3.75 13.99 -4.43
C ASN A 75 3.61 12.86 -3.40
N VAL A 76 4.11 11.67 -3.75
CA VAL A 76 3.90 10.45 -2.97
C VAL A 76 4.98 10.22 -1.90
N ALA A 77 4.54 9.90 -0.69
CA ALA A 77 5.37 9.41 0.40
C ALA A 77 4.86 8.07 0.93
N PHE A 78 5.78 7.16 1.25
CA PHE A 78 5.49 5.87 1.85
C PHE A 78 5.96 5.83 3.30
N TYR A 79 5.09 5.39 4.18
CA TYR A 79 5.40 5.14 5.58
C TYR A 79 5.24 3.65 5.89
N LEU A 80 6.36 2.95 6.03
CA LEU A 80 6.42 1.51 6.24
C LEU A 80 6.31 1.20 7.72
N PHE A 81 5.24 0.50 8.11
CA PHE A 81 5.01 0.17 9.50
C PHE A 81 5.96 -0.93 10.02
N LYS A 82 6.43 -1.79 9.11
CA LYS A 82 7.53 -2.73 9.33
C LYS A 82 8.49 -2.65 8.15
N PRO A 83 9.79 -2.95 8.35
CA PRO A 83 10.73 -3.08 7.24
C PRO A 83 10.24 -4.07 6.19
N ARG A 84 10.54 -3.78 4.94
CA ARG A 84 10.29 -4.64 3.78
C ARG A 84 11.61 -4.88 3.07
N ASP A 85 11.84 -6.11 2.60
CA ASP A 85 13.08 -6.49 1.93
C ASP A 85 12.90 -6.43 0.41
N PRO A 86 13.64 -5.58 -0.32
CA PRO A 86 13.51 -5.45 -1.77
C PRO A 86 13.90 -6.71 -2.55
N ALA A 87 14.68 -7.63 -1.96
CA ALA A 87 14.96 -8.93 -2.58
C ALA A 87 13.72 -9.84 -2.61
N SER A 88 12.81 -9.67 -1.65
CA SER A 88 11.57 -10.45 -1.51
C SER A 88 10.32 -9.72 -2.01
N ASP A 89 10.38 -8.40 -2.18
CA ASP A 89 9.27 -7.57 -2.63
C ASP A 89 9.69 -6.68 -3.82
N PRO A 90 9.39 -7.13 -5.06
CA PRO A 90 9.74 -6.40 -6.27
C PRO A 90 9.08 -5.02 -6.37
N ASN A 91 7.90 -4.83 -5.78
CA ASN A 91 7.24 -3.53 -5.80
C ASN A 91 7.97 -2.55 -4.90
N TYR A 92 8.43 -2.98 -3.73
CA TYR A 92 9.28 -2.15 -2.88
C TYR A 92 10.61 -1.80 -3.56
N ALA A 93 11.24 -2.76 -4.24
CA ALA A 93 12.45 -2.49 -5.02
C ALA A 93 12.24 -1.42 -6.10
N LYS A 94 11.10 -1.46 -6.82
CA LYS A 94 10.75 -0.43 -7.81
C LYS A 94 10.59 0.96 -7.17
N ILE A 95 9.89 1.06 -6.03
CA ILE A 95 9.73 2.33 -5.30
C ILE A 95 11.10 2.92 -4.93
N GLN A 96 12.03 2.09 -4.46
CA GLN A 96 13.39 2.53 -4.14
C GLN A 96 14.13 3.03 -5.40
N GLN A 97 14.02 2.32 -6.53
CA GLN A 97 14.65 2.72 -7.79
C GLN A 97 14.10 4.04 -8.34
N MET A 98 12.81 4.32 -8.12
CA MET A 98 12.18 5.60 -8.50
C MET A 98 12.61 6.77 -7.60
N GLY A 99 13.32 6.50 -6.50
CA GLY A 99 13.76 7.54 -5.57
C GLY A 99 12.62 8.21 -4.80
N LEU A 100 11.48 7.53 -4.66
CA LEU A 100 10.32 8.06 -3.93
C LEU A 100 10.61 8.12 -2.43
N PHE A 101 9.96 9.07 -1.73
CA PHE A 101 10.18 9.27 -0.31
C PHE A 101 9.65 8.09 0.50
N ILE A 102 10.54 7.42 1.24
CA ILE A 102 10.23 6.26 2.08
C ILE A 102 10.72 6.51 3.50
N VAL A 103 9.89 6.20 4.49
CA VAL A 103 10.27 6.19 5.91
C VAL A 103 9.80 4.90 6.56
N GLU A 104 10.68 4.25 7.31
CA GLU A 104 10.33 3.11 8.14
C GLU A 104 10.04 3.55 9.57
N ALA A 105 9.00 2.97 10.18
CA ALA A 105 8.61 3.28 11.55
C ALA A 105 9.70 2.94 12.59
N SER A 106 10.57 1.98 12.30
CA SER A 106 11.76 1.64 13.09
C SER A 106 12.75 2.81 13.19
N HIS A 107 12.80 3.67 12.16
CA HIS A 107 13.69 4.82 12.08
C HIS A 107 13.02 6.14 12.47
N ASP A 108 11.68 6.17 12.55
CA ASP A 108 10.92 7.37 12.96
C ASP A 108 10.69 7.42 14.47
N GLN A 109 11.68 7.97 15.17
CA GLN A 109 11.60 8.15 16.63
C GLN A 109 10.38 8.95 17.05
N ARG A 110 9.52 8.30 17.84
CA ARG A 110 8.26 8.85 18.35
C ARG A 110 7.31 9.28 17.21
N PHE A 111 7.38 8.75 15.99
CA PHE A 111 6.47 9.13 14.88
C PHE A 111 6.55 10.61 14.48
N ARG A 112 7.73 11.24 14.57
CA ARG A 112 7.89 12.67 14.21
C ARG A 112 7.68 12.87 12.72
N VAL A 113 8.28 12.02 11.89
CA VAL A 113 8.16 12.14 10.44
C VAL A 113 6.73 11.85 9.99
N LEU A 114 6.10 10.80 10.52
CA LEU A 114 4.69 10.50 10.28
C LEU A 114 3.79 11.69 10.61
N ARG A 115 3.92 12.27 11.81
CA ARG A 115 3.12 13.44 12.20
C ARG A 115 3.36 14.65 11.31
N THR A 116 4.58 14.88 10.86
CA THR A 116 4.89 15.97 9.94
C THR A 116 4.27 15.73 8.57
N ARG A 117 4.38 14.52 8.02
CA ARG A 117 3.77 14.16 6.73
C ARG A 117 2.25 14.26 6.78
N LEU A 118 1.61 13.77 7.84
CA LEU A 118 0.15 13.86 8.01
C LEU A 118 -0.38 15.30 7.98
N LYS A 119 0.39 16.28 8.46
CA LYS A 119 -0.03 17.70 8.43
C LYS A 119 -0.07 18.32 7.03
N ILE A 120 0.70 17.76 6.11
CA ILE A 120 0.84 18.27 4.74
C ILE A 120 0.23 17.32 3.69
N THR A 121 -0.45 16.26 4.16
CA THR A 121 -1.04 15.26 3.29
C THR A 121 -2.46 15.66 2.97
N ASP A 122 -2.78 15.67 1.68
CA ASP A 122 -4.13 15.91 1.17
C ASP A 122 -4.93 14.60 1.13
N ILE A 123 -4.29 13.49 0.77
CA ILE A 123 -4.91 12.16 0.69
C ILE A 123 -4.05 11.12 1.42
N LEU A 124 -4.63 10.48 2.44
CA LEU A 124 -4.04 9.36 3.16
C LEU A 124 -4.62 8.04 2.64
N ILE A 125 -3.75 7.08 2.32
CA ILE A 125 -4.13 5.75 1.84
C ILE A 125 -3.69 4.71 2.88
N ASP A 126 -4.63 3.93 3.39
CA ASP A 126 -4.38 2.88 4.38
C ASP A 126 -4.15 1.52 3.71
N GLY A 127 -2.88 1.11 3.67
CA GLY A 127 -2.41 -0.21 3.26
C GLY A 127 -1.92 -1.08 4.43
N LEU A 128 -2.31 -0.78 5.67
CA LEU A 128 -1.72 -1.41 6.87
C LEU A 128 -2.20 -2.86 7.08
N LEU A 129 -3.50 -3.07 7.04
CA LEU A 129 -4.14 -4.33 7.43
C LEU A 129 -5.08 -4.80 6.32
N GLY A 130 -5.02 -6.09 6.00
CA GLY A 130 -5.92 -6.74 5.03
C GLY A 130 -6.83 -7.79 5.69
N THR A 131 -7.48 -8.60 4.87
CA THR A 131 -8.43 -9.64 5.27
C THR A 131 -7.85 -10.74 6.17
N GLY A 132 -6.51 -10.87 6.23
CA GLY A 132 -5.81 -11.83 7.09
C GLY A 132 -5.70 -11.46 8.56
N VAL A 133 -6.16 -10.27 8.97
CA VAL A 133 -6.04 -9.81 10.36
C VAL A 133 -7.20 -10.33 11.20
N THR A 134 -6.91 -11.33 12.03
CA THR A 134 -7.88 -11.96 12.94
C THR A 134 -7.62 -11.66 14.42
N ARG A 135 -6.56 -10.89 14.72
CA ARG A 135 -6.12 -10.58 16.08
C ARG A 135 -6.40 -9.10 16.41
N PRO A 136 -6.63 -8.76 17.69
CA PRO A 136 -6.74 -7.37 18.12
C PRO A 136 -5.55 -6.55 17.64
N ILE A 137 -5.81 -5.31 17.21
CA ILE A 137 -4.78 -4.34 16.90
C ILE A 137 -4.02 -4.03 18.20
N THR A 138 -2.70 -4.12 18.16
CA THR A 138 -1.84 -3.97 19.35
C THR A 138 -0.66 -3.04 19.05
N ASN A 139 0.00 -2.58 20.11
CA ASN A 139 1.22 -1.78 20.05
C ASN A 139 1.06 -0.48 19.26
N ASN A 140 2.05 -0.12 18.46
CA ASN A 140 2.10 1.13 17.71
C ASN A 140 0.98 1.26 16.66
N LEU A 141 0.32 0.18 16.23
CA LEU A 141 -0.86 0.25 15.35
C LEU A 141 -2.12 0.69 16.10
N ALA A 142 -2.12 0.57 17.44
CA ALA A 142 -3.25 0.92 18.30
C ALA A 142 -3.12 2.32 18.94
N LYS A 143 -2.07 3.07 18.60
CA LYS A 143 -1.75 4.39 19.16
C LYS A 143 -1.87 5.46 18.09
#